data_AF-A0AA41NGM7-F1
#
_entry.id   AF-A0AA41NGM7-F1
#
_cell.length_a   1.000
_cell.length_b   1.000
_cell.length_c   1.000
_cell.angle_alpha   90.00
_cell.angle_beta   90.00
_cell.angle_gamma   90.00
#
_symmetry.space_group_name_H-M   'P 1'
#
loop_
_entity.id
_entity.type
_entity.pdbx_description
1 polymer ?
#
loop_
_entity_poly.entity_id
_entity_poly.type
_entity_poly.pdbx_seq_one_letter_code
_entity_poly.pdbx_strand_id
1 'polypeptide(L)'
;MEVPHLDHALNSPTNPCEEVIKNLSLEAVQLCDRDGNKSQESGIAEMEELPVPHNIKISNIISDSFKISWEMDSKSKDRITHYFIDLNKKENKNSNQFKHKDVLTKLVTKAVPLPMTVHGHWVLSPRTEYTVAEQTASKQVVGDYVVSEWSEIIEFCTAGYSKVHLTQLLEKAEVIAGRMLKFSVFYRN
;
A
#
# COMPACT_ATOMS: atom_id res chain seq x y z
N MET A 1 -22.48 53.80 42.74
CA MET A 1 -22.74 52.80 41.69
C MET A 1 -21.97 51.56 42.10
N GLU A 2 -22.68 50.63 42.73
CA GLU A 2 -22.15 49.42 43.35
C GLU A 2 -21.76 48.38 42.30
N VAL A 3 -20.68 47.64 42.57
CA VAL A 3 -20.21 46.49 41.78
C VAL A 3 -20.45 45.24 42.64
N PRO A 4 -21.20 44.22 42.17
CA PRO A 4 -21.34 42.99 42.94
C PRO A 4 -20.18 42.03 42.66
N HIS A 5 -19.57 41.56 43.74
CA HIS A 5 -18.81 40.31 43.80
C HIS A 5 -19.76 39.11 43.78
N LEU A 6 -19.37 38.03 43.09
CA LEU A 6 -19.82 36.67 43.43
C LEU A 6 -18.74 35.64 43.08
N ASP A 7 -18.38 34.86 44.09
CA ASP A 7 -17.41 33.76 44.12
C ASP A 7 -17.78 32.59 43.18
N HIS A 8 -16.78 31.83 42.73
CA HIS A 8 -16.88 30.35 42.73
C HIS A 8 -15.50 29.67 42.64
N ALA A 9 -15.45 28.55 43.34
CA ALA A 9 -14.29 27.85 43.86
C ALA A 9 -13.55 26.99 42.83
N LEU A 10 -12.26 26.85 43.09
CA LEU A 10 -11.32 25.89 42.50
C LEU A 10 -11.80 24.46 42.74
N ASN A 11 -11.83 23.63 41.69
CA ASN A 11 -11.63 22.18 41.78
C ASN A 11 -11.21 21.63 40.42
N SER A 12 -9.95 21.22 40.33
CA SER A 12 -9.39 20.39 39.25
C SER A 12 -9.74 18.92 39.48
N PRO A 13 -9.82 18.09 38.43
CA PRO A 13 -9.51 16.67 38.58
C PRO A 13 -8.29 16.26 37.75
N THR A 14 -7.42 15.57 38.47
CA THR A 14 -6.14 14.96 38.10
C THR A 14 -6.30 13.72 37.22
N ASN A 15 -5.32 13.54 36.36
CA ASN A 15 -5.00 12.35 35.57
C ASN A 15 -4.58 11.17 36.48
N PRO A 16 -4.93 9.91 36.16
CA PRO A 16 -4.17 8.77 36.66
C PRO A 16 -3.81 7.77 35.55
N CYS A 17 -2.60 7.91 35.00
CA CYS A 17 -1.82 6.78 34.51
C CYS A 17 -0.77 6.46 35.58
N GLU A 18 -0.95 5.39 36.35
CA GLU A 18 0.07 4.45 36.86
C GLU A 18 -0.51 3.52 37.95
N GLU A 19 0.00 2.28 37.97
CA GLU A 19 -0.36 1.15 38.84
C GLU A 19 -1.78 0.58 38.61
N VAL A 20 -1.96 -0.66 38.16
CA VAL A 20 -1.52 -1.87 38.85
C VAL A 20 -1.11 -2.95 37.85
N ILE A 21 0.20 -3.21 37.78
CA ILE A 21 0.74 -4.50 37.37
C ILE A 21 0.35 -5.48 38.48
N LYS A 22 -0.52 -6.45 38.20
CA LYS A 22 -0.56 -7.81 38.78
C LYS A 22 -1.79 -8.56 38.29
N ASN A 23 -1.59 -9.85 38.04
CA ASN A 23 -2.58 -10.91 37.77
C ASN A 23 -2.76 -11.30 36.30
N LEU A 24 -1.66 -11.72 35.66
CA LEU A 24 -1.73 -12.86 34.74
C LEU A 24 -2.09 -14.10 35.59
N SER A 25 -3.38 -14.42 35.67
CA SER A 25 -3.82 -15.74 36.12
C SER A 25 -4.00 -16.61 34.90
N LEU A 26 -3.04 -17.49 34.69
CA LEU A 26 -2.92 -18.40 33.56
C LEU A 26 -3.52 -19.73 34.00
N GLU A 27 -4.85 -19.84 34.05
CA GLU A 27 -5.53 -21.09 34.41
C GLU A 27 -6.98 -21.07 33.90
N ALA A 28 -7.23 -21.78 32.78
CA ALA A 28 -8.45 -22.54 32.47
C ALA A 28 -8.40 -23.01 31.01
N VAL A 29 -7.46 -23.90 30.69
CA VAL A 29 -7.60 -24.77 29.52
C VAL A 29 -8.64 -25.82 29.90
N GLN A 30 -9.91 -25.58 29.55
CA GLN A 30 -10.94 -26.59 29.68
C GLN A 30 -10.96 -27.45 28.41
N LEU A 31 -10.14 -28.51 28.44
CA LEU A 31 -10.25 -29.64 27.52
C LEU A 31 -11.59 -30.34 27.81
N CYS A 32 -12.51 -30.28 26.86
CA CYS A 32 -13.70 -31.13 26.85
C CYS A 32 -13.43 -32.29 25.89
N ASP A 33 -12.99 -33.42 26.44
CA ASP A 33 -13.16 -34.72 25.79
C ASP A 33 -14.63 -35.11 25.90
N ARG A 34 -15.33 -35.28 24.77
CA ARG A 34 -16.51 -36.16 24.73
C ARG A 34 -16.78 -36.76 23.36
N ASP A 35 -16.88 -38.08 23.41
CA ASP A 35 -17.14 -39.07 22.37
C ASP A 35 -18.27 -38.77 21.38
N GLY A 36 -18.16 -39.46 20.24
CA GLY A 36 -18.89 -39.22 19.00
C GLY A 36 -20.42 -39.28 19.06
N ASN A 37 -21.03 -38.52 18.16
CA ASN A 37 -22.23 -38.96 17.45
C ASN A 37 -22.39 -38.24 16.10
N LYS A 38 -22.75 -39.02 15.09
CA LYS A 38 -23.13 -38.57 13.74
C LYS A 38 -24.35 -37.65 13.80
N SER A 39 -24.31 -36.47 13.19
CA SER A 39 -25.46 -35.85 12.53
C SER A 39 -25.10 -34.53 11.85
N GLN A 40 -25.63 -34.40 10.63
CA GLN A 40 -25.94 -33.17 9.91
C GLN A 40 -24.77 -32.39 9.30
N GLU A 41 -24.55 -32.68 8.02
CA GLU A 41 -24.58 -31.72 6.91
C GLU A 41 -25.09 -30.33 7.34
N SER A 42 -24.17 -29.55 7.92
CA SER A 42 -24.30 -28.11 8.04
C SER A 42 -23.74 -27.56 6.75
N GLY A 43 -24.63 -27.11 5.87
CA GLY A 43 -24.29 -26.26 4.74
C GLY A 43 -23.70 -24.96 5.24
N ILE A 44 -22.43 -25.02 5.64
CA ILE A 44 -21.55 -23.87 5.62
C ILE A 44 -21.38 -23.65 4.13
N ALA A 45 -22.12 -22.69 3.57
CA ALA A 45 -21.69 -22.07 2.32
C ALA A 45 -20.27 -21.60 2.61
N GLU A 46 -19.28 -22.39 2.18
CA GLU A 46 -17.88 -22.00 2.24
C GLU A 46 -17.85 -20.59 1.66
N MET A 47 -17.47 -19.65 2.51
CA MET A 47 -17.25 -18.28 2.09
C MET A 47 -16.04 -18.38 1.18
N GLU A 48 -16.30 -18.73 -0.08
CA GLU A 48 -15.30 -19.24 -1.01
C GLU A 48 -14.19 -18.19 -1.08
N GLU A 49 -13.00 -18.56 -0.62
CA GLU A 49 -11.90 -17.62 -0.44
C GLU A 49 -11.58 -16.95 -1.78
N LEU A 50 -11.18 -15.67 -1.74
CA LEU A 50 -10.76 -15.00 -2.97
C LEU A 50 -9.45 -15.61 -3.45
N PRO A 51 -9.29 -15.83 -4.77
CA PRO A 51 -8.10 -16.47 -5.29
C PRO A 51 -6.88 -15.59 -5.02
N VAL A 52 -5.82 -16.22 -4.50
CA VAL A 52 -4.51 -15.58 -4.37
C VAL A 52 -3.87 -15.52 -5.75
N PRO A 53 -3.42 -14.34 -6.23
CA PRO A 53 -2.67 -14.24 -7.46
C PRO A 53 -1.41 -15.10 -7.39
N HIS A 54 -1.15 -15.87 -8.43
CA HIS A 54 0.02 -16.74 -8.53
C HIS A 54 0.56 -16.73 -9.96
N ASN A 55 1.82 -17.16 -10.12
CA ASN A 55 2.50 -17.18 -11.42
C ASN A 55 2.56 -15.76 -12.02
N ILE A 56 2.91 -14.79 -11.16
CA ILE A 56 2.99 -13.38 -11.54
C ILE A 56 4.05 -13.20 -12.63
N LYS A 57 3.68 -12.55 -13.72
CA LYS A 57 4.51 -12.26 -14.90
C LYS A 57 4.58 -10.78 -15.14
N ILE A 58 5.80 -10.25 -15.08
CA ILE A 58 6.13 -8.88 -15.45
C ILE A 58 6.73 -8.87 -16.85
N SER A 59 6.23 -8.00 -17.70
CA SER A 59 6.65 -7.88 -19.10
C SER A 59 6.66 -6.41 -19.54
N ASN A 60 7.20 -6.14 -20.72
CA ASN A 60 7.22 -4.79 -21.33
C ASN A 60 7.74 -3.71 -20.36
N ILE A 61 8.79 -4.03 -19.61
CA ILE A 61 9.38 -3.11 -18.65
C ILE A 61 10.10 -2.01 -19.41
N ILE A 62 9.66 -0.76 -19.20
CA ILE A 62 10.30 0.44 -19.72
C ILE A 62 10.75 1.33 -18.55
N SER A 63 11.17 2.56 -18.84
CA SER A 63 11.75 3.45 -17.82
C SER A 63 10.76 3.92 -16.76
N ASP A 64 9.47 3.99 -17.11
CA ASP A 64 8.41 4.59 -16.30
C ASP A 64 7.19 3.67 -16.11
N SER A 65 7.19 2.46 -16.69
CA SER A 65 6.08 1.51 -16.58
C SER A 65 6.47 0.08 -16.88
N PHE A 66 5.55 -0.82 -16.56
CA PHE A 66 5.62 -2.24 -16.88
C PHE A 66 4.21 -2.79 -17.09
N LYS A 67 4.13 -3.99 -17.68
CA LYS A 67 2.90 -4.79 -17.73
C LYS A 67 2.98 -5.92 -16.73
N ILE A 68 1.87 -6.17 -16.04
CA ILE A 68 1.74 -7.26 -15.09
C ILE A 68 0.54 -8.14 -15.42
N SER A 69 0.71 -9.45 -15.23
CA SER A 69 -0.31 -10.47 -15.42
C SER A 69 -0.08 -11.62 -14.45
N TRP A 70 -1.11 -12.41 -14.21
CA TRP A 70 -1.07 -13.64 -13.43
C TRP A 70 -2.16 -14.57 -13.91
N GLU A 71 -2.09 -15.82 -13.47
CA GLU A 71 -3.07 -16.83 -13.83
C GLU A 71 -4.33 -16.67 -12.97
N MET A 72 -5.50 -16.72 -13.59
CA MET A 72 -6.78 -16.64 -12.89
C MET A 72 -7.79 -17.60 -13.50
N ASP A 73 -8.47 -18.32 -12.63
CA ASP A 73 -9.60 -19.14 -13.02
C ASP A 73 -10.77 -18.28 -13.50
N SER A 74 -11.42 -18.73 -14.57
CA SER A 74 -12.58 -18.03 -15.14
C SER A 74 -13.74 -17.90 -14.14
N LYS A 75 -13.88 -18.85 -13.21
CA LYS A 75 -14.94 -18.86 -12.19
C LYS A 75 -14.78 -17.77 -11.13
N SER A 76 -13.53 -17.45 -10.77
CA SER A 76 -13.24 -16.49 -9.71
C SER A 76 -13.14 -15.05 -10.22
N LYS A 77 -12.90 -14.89 -11.53
CA LYS A 77 -12.81 -13.58 -12.21
C LYS A 77 -14.03 -12.70 -11.99
N ASP A 78 -15.24 -13.27 -11.98
CA ASP A 78 -16.49 -12.51 -11.81
C ASP A 78 -16.66 -11.98 -10.37
N ARG A 79 -15.99 -12.61 -9.40
CA ARG A 79 -16.06 -12.24 -7.98
C ARG A 79 -15.08 -11.12 -7.63
N ILE A 80 -14.02 -10.97 -8.43
CA ILE A 80 -12.98 -9.97 -8.19
C ILE A 80 -13.39 -8.65 -8.81
N THR A 81 -13.37 -7.62 -7.97
CA THR A 81 -13.76 -6.27 -8.38
C THR A 81 -12.57 -5.33 -8.49
N HIS A 82 -11.50 -5.59 -7.73
CA HIS A 82 -10.32 -4.74 -7.60
C HIS A 82 -9.05 -5.59 -7.42
N TYR A 83 -7.93 -4.98 -7.76
CA TYR A 83 -6.60 -5.49 -7.46
C TYR A 83 -5.86 -4.48 -6.58
N PHE A 84 -5.14 -5.01 -5.60
CA PHE A 84 -4.21 -4.28 -4.77
C PHE A 84 -2.78 -4.66 -5.18
N ILE A 85 -1.98 -3.66 -5.54
CA ILE A 85 -0.59 -3.82 -5.95
C ILE A 85 0.27 -3.17 -4.87
N ASP A 86 1.13 -3.92 -4.21
CA ASP A 86 2.16 -3.34 -3.36
C ASP A 86 3.45 -3.19 -4.17
N LEU A 87 3.87 -1.95 -4.41
CA LEU A 87 5.08 -1.64 -5.18
C LEU A 87 6.09 -0.92 -4.30
N ASN A 88 7.27 -1.51 -4.17
CA ASN A 88 8.34 -1.00 -3.31
C ASN A 88 9.64 -0.79 -4.08
N LYS A 89 10.28 0.35 -3.87
CA LYS A 89 11.62 0.60 -4.38
C LYS A 89 12.61 -0.16 -3.52
N LYS A 90 13.44 -0.99 -4.14
CA LYS A 90 14.51 -1.71 -3.43
C LYS A 90 15.62 -0.73 -3.09
N GLU A 91 15.88 -0.51 -1.81
CA GLU A 91 16.96 0.35 -1.37
C GLU A 91 18.31 -0.25 -1.79
N ASN A 92 19.12 0.53 -2.49
CA ASN A 92 20.51 0.20 -2.78
C ASN A 92 21.40 0.93 -1.76
N LYS A 93 22.48 0.31 -1.29
CA LYS A 93 23.37 0.80 -0.20
C LYS A 93 24.09 2.13 -0.53
N ASN A 94 23.78 2.76 -1.66
CA ASN A 94 24.51 3.85 -2.28
C ASN A 94 23.62 5.10 -2.53
N SER A 95 22.46 5.23 -1.86
CA SER A 95 21.48 6.26 -2.21
C SER A 95 21.86 7.65 -1.68
N ASN A 96 22.08 8.58 -2.62
CA ASN A 96 22.27 10.01 -2.37
C ASN A 96 21.14 10.61 -1.52
N GLN A 97 21.51 11.55 -0.67
CA GLN A 97 20.82 12.05 0.52
C GLN A 97 19.64 13.00 0.23
N PHE A 98 18.82 12.76 -0.80
CA PHE A 98 17.56 13.49 -0.99
C PHE A 98 16.38 12.54 -0.82
N LYS A 99 15.97 12.39 0.44
CA LYS A 99 14.89 11.50 0.87
C LYS A 99 13.53 12.14 0.60
N HIS A 100 12.89 11.78 -0.50
CA HIS A 100 11.46 11.47 -0.37
C HIS A 100 11.40 10.15 0.40
N LYS A 101 10.96 10.21 1.66
CA LYS A 101 10.71 9.04 2.50
C LYS A 101 10.00 7.98 1.67
N ASP A 102 10.51 6.75 1.70
CA ASP A 102 10.03 5.60 0.94
C ASP A 102 8.51 5.50 1.03
N VAL A 103 7.84 5.97 -0.02
CA VAL A 103 6.40 5.84 -0.15
C VAL A 103 6.18 4.39 -0.56
N LEU A 104 5.96 3.52 0.41
CA LEU A 104 5.36 2.20 0.19
C LEU A 104 4.05 2.45 -0.56
N THR A 105 4.02 2.11 -1.85
CA THR A 105 2.92 2.51 -2.71
C THR A 105 2.01 1.32 -2.89
N LYS A 106 0.99 1.23 -2.02
CA LYS A 106 -0.14 0.32 -2.24
C LYS A 106 -1.09 0.97 -3.25
N LEU A 107 -1.09 0.48 -4.49
CA LEU A 107 -2.02 0.88 -5.52
C LEU A 107 -3.31 0.08 -5.38
N VAL A 108 -4.44 0.74 -5.65
CA VAL A 108 -5.74 0.09 -5.74
C VAL A 108 -6.31 0.43 -7.09
N THR A 109 -6.63 -0.60 -7.88
CA THR A 109 -7.27 -0.43 -9.18
C THR A 109 -8.51 -1.29 -9.27
N LYS A 110 -9.50 -0.83 -10.04
CA LYS A 110 -10.60 -1.69 -10.46
C LYS A 110 -10.03 -2.86 -11.27
N ALA A 111 -10.62 -4.04 -11.11
CA ALA A 111 -10.25 -5.22 -11.87
C ALA A 111 -10.42 -4.93 -13.36
N VAL A 112 -9.30 -5.04 -14.08
CA VAL A 112 -9.19 -4.86 -15.52
C VAL A 112 -8.66 -6.16 -16.15
N PRO A 113 -8.86 -6.39 -17.45
CA PRO A 113 -8.25 -7.51 -18.14
C PRO A 113 -6.71 -7.50 -18.01
N LEU A 114 -6.15 -8.65 -17.64
CA LEU A 114 -4.70 -8.87 -17.64
C LEU A 114 -4.21 -9.24 -19.05
N PRO A 115 -2.97 -8.88 -19.43
CA PRO A 115 -2.00 -8.07 -18.69
C PRO A 115 -2.40 -6.60 -18.60
N MET A 116 -2.28 -6.01 -17.41
CA MET A 116 -2.54 -4.59 -17.17
C MET A 116 -1.24 -3.78 -17.15
N THR A 117 -1.32 -2.51 -17.54
CA THR A 117 -0.16 -1.60 -17.54
C THR A 117 -0.18 -0.77 -16.27
N VAL A 118 0.93 -0.80 -15.53
CA VAL A 118 1.13 0.04 -14.35
C VAL A 118 1.91 1.28 -14.79
N HIS A 119 1.16 2.33 -15.13
CA HIS A 119 1.64 3.65 -15.58
C HIS A 119 0.72 4.67 -14.93
N GLY A 120 1.14 5.33 -13.85
CA GLY A 120 0.25 6.32 -13.24
C GLY A 120 0.83 6.97 -12.01
N HIS A 121 0.87 8.31 -12.01
CA HIS A 121 1.18 9.30 -10.96
C HIS A 121 2.47 9.10 -10.10
N TRP A 122 3.00 7.89 -10.06
CA TRP A 122 4.18 7.44 -9.38
C TRP A 122 5.19 7.16 -10.48
N VAL A 123 6.01 8.17 -10.78
CA VAL A 123 7.05 8.03 -11.79
C VAL A 123 8.03 6.98 -11.28
N LEU A 124 7.95 5.77 -11.84
CA LEU A 124 9.01 4.79 -11.65
C LEU A 124 10.31 5.47 -12.09
N SER A 125 11.34 5.31 -11.27
CA SER A 125 12.65 5.81 -11.61
C SER A 125 13.24 4.86 -12.65
N PRO A 126 13.85 5.36 -13.74
CA PRO A 126 14.59 4.51 -14.67
C PRO A 126 15.75 3.80 -13.96
N ARG A 127 16.17 2.64 -14.46
CA ARG A 127 17.29 1.85 -13.93
C ARG A 127 17.20 1.62 -12.43
N THR A 128 16.00 1.38 -11.92
CA THR A 128 15.73 1.20 -10.50
C THR A 128 15.12 -0.17 -10.26
N GLU A 129 15.63 -0.85 -9.23
CA GLU A 129 15.10 -2.13 -8.77
C GLU A 129 13.84 -1.90 -7.94
N TYR A 130 12.81 -2.68 -8.23
CA TYR A 130 11.53 -2.67 -7.54
C TYR A 130 11.12 -4.09 -7.16
N THR A 131 10.32 -4.19 -6.11
CA THR A 131 9.59 -5.40 -5.75
C THR A 131 8.10 -5.15 -5.86
N VAL A 132 7.35 -6.15 -6.30
CA VAL A 132 5.90 -6.08 -6.44
C VAL A 132 5.22 -7.33 -5.89
N ALA A 133 4.08 -7.14 -5.21
CA ALA A 133 3.17 -8.19 -4.78
C ALA A 133 1.72 -7.78 -5.06
N GLU A 134 0.86 -8.77 -5.28
CA GLU A 134 -0.52 -8.57 -5.74
C GLU A 134 -1.52 -9.24 -4.79
N GLN A 135 -2.69 -8.65 -4.66
CA GLN A 135 -3.80 -9.15 -3.85
C GLN A 135 -5.12 -8.91 -4.58
N THR A 136 -5.98 -9.94 -4.67
CA THR A 136 -7.31 -9.76 -5.25
C THR A 136 -8.29 -9.23 -4.20
N ALA A 137 -9.30 -8.51 -4.65
CA ALA A 137 -10.32 -7.97 -3.76
C ALA A 137 -11.71 -7.91 -4.36
N SER A 138 -12.70 -8.19 -3.51
CA SER A 138 -14.12 -8.05 -3.81
C SER A 138 -14.72 -6.94 -2.95
N LYS A 139 -15.27 -5.92 -3.62
CA LYS A 139 -15.92 -4.77 -2.98
C LYS A 139 -17.31 -5.18 -2.56
N GLN A 140 -17.57 -5.15 -1.26
CA GLN A 140 -18.86 -5.44 -0.68
C GLN A 140 -19.83 -4.27 -0.88
N VAL A 141 -21.13 -4.54 -0.73
CA VAL A 141 -22.22 -3.54 -0.85
C VAL A 141 -22.06 -2.41 0.18
N VAL A 142 -21.50 -2.72 1.35
CA VAL A 142 -21.23 -1.77 2.45
C VAL A 142 -20.01 -0.88 2.16
N GLY A 143 -19.25 -1.16 1.10
CA GLY A 143 -18.11 -0.36 0.66
C GLY A 143 -16.74 -0.90 1.07
N ASP A 144 -16.70 -1.82 2.03
CA ASP A 144 -15.48 -2.52 2.44
C ASP A 144 -15.00 -3.55 1.42
N TYR A 145 -13.73 -3.93 1.50
CA TYR A 145 -13.13 -4.97 0.67
C TYR A 145 -12.95 -6.27 1.45
N VAL A 146 -13.38 -7.39 0.86
CA VAL A 146 -12.80 -8.70 1.19
C VAL A 146 -11.56 -8.86 0.32
N VAL A 147 -10.45 -9.29 0.89
CA VAL A 147 -9.16 -9.42 0.19
C VAL A 147 -8.62 -10.84 0.32
N SER A 148 -7.90 -11.32 -0.69
CA SER A 148 -7.12 -12.58 -0.62
C SER A 148 -5.84 -12.40 0.21
N GLU A 149 -5.05 -13.46 0.38
CA GLU A 149 -3.65 -13.29 0.75
C GLU A 149 -2.85 -12.57 -0.36
N TRP A 150 -1.64 -12.11 -0.01
CA TRP A 150 -0.68 -11.55 -0.97
C TRP A 150 -0.01 -12.65 -1.79
N SER A 151 0.28 -12.36 -3.05
CA SER A 151 1.08 -13.21 -3.92
C SER A 151 2.53 -13.32 -3.47
N GLU A 152 3.29 -14.16 -4.18
CA GLU A 152 4.74 -14.08 -4.16
C GLU A 152 5.25 -12.68 -4.51
N ILE A 153 6.39 -12.30 -3.90
CA ILE A 153 7.07 -11.05 -4.22
C ILE A 153 7.94 -11.28 -5.45
N ILE A 154 7.71 -10.49 -6.50
CA ILE A 154 8.52 -10.50 -7.72
C ILE A 154 9.43 -9.28 -7.76
N GLU A 155 10.68 -9.49 -8.11
CA GLU A 155 11.64 -8.42 -8.34
C GLU A 155 11.76 -8.09 -9.83
N PHE A 156 11.89 -6.81 -10.16
CA PHE A 156 12.19 -6.36 -11.52
C PHE A 156 12.99 -5.06 -11.51
N CYS A 157 13.60 -4.73 -12.64
CA CYS A 157 14.35 -3.49 -12.82
C CYS A 157 13.81 -2.72 -14.02
N THR A 158 13.50 -1.43 -13.81
CA THR A 158 13.05 -0.55 -14.88
C THR A 158 14.15 -0.31 -15.91
N ALA A 159 13.75 -0.10 -17.16
CA ALA A 159 14.70 0.20 -18.21
C ALA A 159 15.31 1.60 -18.05
N GLY A 160 16.37 1.89 -18.80
CA GLY A 160 16.81 3.27 -19.00
C GLY A 160 15.86 4.05 -19.90
N TYR A 161 15.97 5.38 -19.90
CA TYR A 161 15.29 6.20 -20.89
C TYR A 161 15.65 5.76 -22.32
N SER A 162 14.65 5.74 -23.19
CA SER A 162 14.90 5.61 -24.62
C SER A 162 15.69 6.83 -25.11
N LYS A 163 16.47 6.68 -26.20
CA LYS A 163 17.25 7.79 -26.76
C LYS A 163 16.37 9.00 -27.08
N VAL A 164 15.19 8.76 -27.66
CA VAL A 164 14.22 9.80 -28.00
C VAL A 164 13.73 10.55 -26.75
N HIS A 165 13.36 9.81 -25.70
CA HIS A 165 12.89 10.42 -24.45
C HIS A 165 14.01 11.21 -23.75
N LEU A 166 15.24 10.68 -23.77
CA LEU A 166 16.40 11.39 -23.25
C LEU A 166 16.64 12.71 -23.99
N THR A 167 16.59 12.71 -25.33
CA THR A 167 16.73 13.94 -26.13
C THR A 167 15.64 14.96 -25.78
N GLN A 168 14.38 14.54 -25.67
CA GLN A 168 13.28 15.43 -25.28
C GLN A 168 13.46 16.03 -23.87
N LEU A 169 13.98 15.25 -22.92
CA LEU A 169 14.28 15.74 -21.57
C LEU A 169 15.40 16.78 -21.59
N LEU A 170 16.45 16.56 -22.39
CA LEU A 170 17.56 17.50 -22.56
C LEU A 170 17.10 18.80 -23.20
N GLU A 171 16.31 18.74 -24.28
CA GLU A 171 15.74 19.92 -24.94
C GLU A 171 14.86 20.74 -23.98
N LYS A 172 14.01 20.06 -23.19
CA LYS A 172 13.19 20.74 -22.16
C LYS A 172 14.05 21.41 -21.10
N ALA A 173 15.11 20.75 -20.64
CA ALA A 173 16.02 21.30 -19.63
C ALA A 173 16.73 22.55 -20.15
N GLU A 174 17.18 22.55 -21.41
CA GLU A 174 17.81 23.71 -22.05
C GLU A 174 16.86 24.91 -22.15
N VAL A 175 15.60 24.68 -22.55
CA VAL A 175 14.57 25.73 -22.61
C VAL A 175 14.28 26.33 -21.22
N ILE A 176 14.30 25.51 -20.16
CA ILE A 176 14.06 25.97 -18.79
C ILE A 176 15.27 26.72 -18.23
N ALA A 177 16.50 26.28 -18.53
CA ALA A 177 17.73 26.92 -18.08
C ALA A 177 17.79 28.40 -18.51
N GLY A 178 17.33 28.72 -19.73
CA GLY A 178 17.22 30.09 -20.23
C GLY A 178 16.17 30.96 -19.52
N ARG A 179 15.30 30.37 -18.70
CA ARG A 179 14.22 31.04 -17.94
C ARG A 179 14.45 31.07 -16.44
N MET A 180 15.56 30.51 -15.95
CA MET A 180 15.86 30.51 -14.52
C MET A 180 16.12 31.94 -14.02
N LEU A 181 15.40 32.35 -12.97
CA LEU A 181 15.67 33.60 -12.26
C LEU A 181 17.08 33.52 -11.66
N LYS A 182 17.85 34.62 -11.74
CA LYS A 182 19.14 34.71 -11.06
C LYS A 182 18.93 34.51 -9.57
N PHE A 183 19.66 33.59 -8.96
CA PHE A 183 19.73 33.45 -7.51
C PHE A 183 20.36 34.71 -6.93
N SER A 184 19.56 35.73 -6.61
CA SER A 184 19.99 36.85 -5.78
C SER A 184 19.94 36.40 -4.33
N VAL A 185 21.11 36.10 -3.77
CA VAL A 185 21.24 35.75 -2.36
C VAL A 185 20.95 37.01 -1.54
N PHE A 186 19.80 37.04 -0.85
CA PHE A 186 19.51 38.08 0.14
C PHE A 186 20.22 37.72 1.44
N TYR A 187 21.49 38.09 1.59
CA TYR A 187 22.07 38.22 2.93
C TYR A 187 21.55 39.52 3.54
N ARG A 188 20.72 39.41 4.58
CA ARG A 188 20.48 40.53 5.51
C ARG A 188 21.66 40.54 6.50
N ASN A 189 22.38 41.66 6.54
CA ASN A 189 23.34 41.99 7.59
C ASN A 189 22.64 42.20 8.93
#